data_AF-A0AAW6SWY6-F1
#
_entry.id   AF-A0AAW6SWY6-F1
#
_cell.length_a   1.000
_cell.length_b   1.000
_cell.length_c   1.000
_cell.angle_alpha   90.00
_cell.angle_beta   90.00
_cell.angle_gamma   90.00
#
_symmetry.space_group_name_H-M   'P 1'
#
loop_
_entity.id
_entity.type
_entity.pdbx_description
1 polymer ?
#
loop_
_entity_poly.entity_id
_entity_poly.type
_entity_poly.pdbx_seq_one_letter_code
_entity_poly.pdbx_strand_id
1 'polypeptide(L)' 'MNNRKVVALIGSFLIFAVGLLRLFTESLSSTPLFVAYIFIITGFLGVITNGLKLGKSKNT' A
#
# COMPACT_ATOMS: atom_id res chain seq x y z
N MET A 1 0.12 5.09 -21.10
CA MET A 1 0.36 4.51 -19.76
C MET A 1 -0.87 4.78 -18.91
N ASN A 2 -1.50 3.78 -18.30
CA ASN A 2 -2.73 4.01 -17.53
C ASN A 2 -2.36 4.63 -16.16
N ASN A 3 -2.13 5.95 -16.14
CA ASN A 3 -1.62 6.71 -14.98
C ASN A 3 -2.45 6.45 -13.72
N ARG A 4 -3.74 6.18 -13.86
CA ARG A 4 -4.63 5.81 -12.76
C ARG A 4 -4.19 4.53 -12.03
N LYS A 5 -3.72 3.51 -12.76
CA LYS A 5 -3.24 2.25 -12.16
C LYS A 5 -1.91 2.46 -11.42
N VAL A 6 -1.05 3.32 -11.96
CA VAL A 6 0.24 3.67 -11.33
C VAL A 6 0.00 4.46 -10.05
N VAL A 7 -0.88 5.46 -10.08
CA VAL A 7 -1.26 6.24 -8.88
C VAL A 7 -1.90 5.35 -7.82
N ALA A 8 -2.79 4.42 -8.21
CA ALA A 8 -3.38 3.47 -7.28
C ALA A 8 -2.33 2.56 -6.62
N LEU A 9 -1.36 2.07 -7.41
CA LEU A 9 -0.26 1.25 -6.90
C LEU A 9 0.61 2.03 -5.90
N ILE A 10 1.01 3.24 -6.25
CA ILE A 10 1.79 4.14 -5.38
C ILE A 10 1.01 4.43 -4.09
N GLY A 11 -0.27 4.76 -4.19
CA GLY A 11 -1.13 5.02 -3.03
C GLY A 11 -1.21 3.82 -2.08
N SER A 12 -1.46 2.62 -2.62
CA SER A 12 -1.48 1.39 -1.80
C SER A 12 -0.13 1.08 -1.17
N PHE A 13 0.97 1.36 -1.87
CA PHE A 13 2.32 1.17 -1.35
C PHE A 13 2.63 2.15 -0.21
N LEU A 14 2.22 3.41 -0.34
CA LEU A 14 2.39 4.40 0.73
C LEU A 14 1.61 4.04 1.99
N ILE A 15 0.36 3.58 1.86
CA ILE A 15 -0.44 3.11 3.00
C ILE A 15 0.27 1.95 3.71
N PHE A 16 0.77 0.97 2.94
CA PHE A 16 1.56 -0.14 3.47
C PHE A 16 2.81 0.35 4.21
N ALA A 17 3.57 1.27 3.59
CA ALA A 17 4.80 1.82 4.16
C ALA A 17 4.55 2.59 5.45
N VAL A 18 3.48 3.39 5.55
CA VAL A 18 3.11 4.10 6.79
C VAL A 18 2.79 3.12 7.92
N GLY A 19 2.07 2.04 7.62
CA GLY A 19 1.80 0.98 8.59
C GLY A 19 3.09 0.30 9.08
N LEU A 20 4.02 -0.01 8.17
CA LEU A 20 5.33 -0.57 8.53
C LEU A 20 6.20 0.41 9.32
N LEU A 21 6.22 1.69 8.96
CA LEU A 21 6.94 2.72 9.70
C LEU A 21 6.45 2.77 11.16
N ARG A 22 5.13 2.80 11.38
CA ARG A 22 4.59 2.75 12.74
C ARG A 22 5.01 1.51 13.52
N LEU A 23 5.07 0.36 12.85
CA LEU A 23 5.45 -0.93 13.45
C LEU A 23 6.94 -0.99 13.82
N PHE A 24 7.83 -0.50 12.95
CA PHE A 24 9.28 -0.68 13.10
C PHE A 24 9.98 0.48 13.80
N THR A 25 9.53 1.71 13.61
CA THR A 25 10.22 2.90 14.14
C THR A 25 9.47 3.52 15.32
N GLU A 26 8.33 2.94 15.70
CA GLU A 26 7.35 3.50 16.65
C GLU A 26 6.94 4.96 16.35
N SER A 27 7.30 5.47 15.17
CA SER A 27 6.96 6.80 14.72
C SER A 27 5.46 6.83 14.45
N LEU A 28 4.79 7.96 14.68
CA LEU A 28 3.32 8.06 14.68
C LEU A 28 2.67 7.43 15.93
N SER A 29 3.17 7.77 17.13
CA SER A 29 2.66 7.28 18.42
C SER A 29 1.15 7.48 18.60
N SER A 30 0.58 8.53 18.01
CA SER A 30 -0.85 8.84 17.97
C SER A 30 -1.70 7.84 17.17
N THR A 31 -1.08 7.01 16.33
CA THR A 31 -1.75 5.96 15.56
C THR A 31 -1.77 4.67 16.37
N PRO A 32 -2.95 4.11 16.69
CA PRO A 32 -3.06 2.83 17.39
C PRO A 32 -2.46 1.69 16.59
N LEU A 33 -1.86 0.70 17.26
CA LEU A 33 -1.29 -0.50 16.61
C LEU A 33 -2.33 -1.25 15.76
N PHE A 34 -3.58 -1.29 16.20
CA PHE A 34 -4.68 -1.86 15.42
C PHE A 34 -4.84 -1.19 14.04
N VAL A 35 -4.77 0.14 13.98
CA VAL A 35 -4.86 0.90 12.73
C VAL A 35 -3.62 0.66 11.87
N ALA A 36 -2.44 0.56 12.48
CA ALA A 36 -1.21 0.21 11.77
C ALA A 36 -1.33 -1.16 11.07
N TYR A 37 -1.88 -2.17 11.75
CA TYR A 37 -2.14 -3.47 11.12
C TYR A 37 -3.13 -3.40 9.96
N ILE A 38 -4.20 -2.59 10.09
CA ILE A 38 -5.13 -2.36 8.98
C ILE A 38 -4.39 -1.73 7.78
N PHE A 39 -3.55 -0.73 8.00
CA PHE A 39 -2.76 -0.10 6.93
C PHE A 39 -1.80 -1.09 6.27
N ILE A 40 -1.13 -1.93 7.05
CA ILE A 40 -0.25 -2.98 6.51
C ILE A 40 -1.05 -3.96 5.65
N ILE A 41 -2.12 -4.55 6.18
CA ILE A 41 -2.88 -5.59 5.48
C ILE A 41 -3.56 -5.02 4.22
N THR A 42 -4.28 -3.92 4.36
CA THR A 42 -5.01 -3.31 3.23
C THR A 42 -4.08 -2.71 2.18
N GLY A 43 -2.98 -2.06 2.62
CA GLY A 43 -1.95 -1.54 1.72
C GLY A 43 -1.28 -2.66 0.93
N PHE A 44 -0.91 -3.77 1.59
CA PHE A 44 -0.31 -4.93 0.92
C PHE A 44 -1.24 -5.57 -0.11
N LEU A 45 -2.51 -5.79 0.24
CA LEU A 45 -3.53 -6.27 -0.71
C LEU A 45 -3.71 -5.31 -1.89
N GLY A 46 -3.69 -4.00 -1.63
CA GLY A 46 -3.72 -2.97 -2.67
C GLY A 46 -2.52 -3.06 -3.61
N VAL A 47 -1.31 -3.25 -3.08
CA VAL A 47 -0.08 -3.39 -3.88
C VAL A 47 -0.17 -4.63 -4.79
N ILE A 48 -0.56 -5.78 -4.24
CA ILE A 48 -0.70 -7.02 -5.03
C ILE A 48 -1.74 -6.84 -6.13
N THR A 49 -2.96 -6.40 -5.77
CA THR A 49 -4.06 -6.33 -6.73
C THR A 49 -3.82 -5.29 -7.84
N ASN A 50 -3.27 -4.12 -7.51
CA ASN A 50 -2.92 -3.11 -8.50
C ASN A 50 -1.67 -3.50 -9.31
N GLY A 51 -0.70 -4.17 -8.70
CA GLY A 51 0.49 -4.69 -9.37
C GLY A 51 0.15 -5.73 -10.43
N LEU A 52 -0.68 -6.72 -10.07
CA LEU A 52 -1.19 -7.72 -11.02
C LEU A 52 -1.99 -7.07 -12.16
N LYS A 53 -2.85 -6.10 -11.86
CA LYS A 53 -3.62 -5.35 -12.88
C LYS A 53 -2.76 -4.51 -13.81
N LEU A 54 -1.64 -3.98 -13.31
CA LEU A 54 -0.68 -3.21 -14.11
C LEU A 54 0.14 -4.14 -15.00
N GLY A 55 0.65 -5.25 -14.46
CA GLY A 55 1.39 -6.26 -15.22
C GLY A 55 0.57 -6.88 -16.35
N LYS A 56 -0.69 -7.26 -16.06
CA LYS A 56 -1.61 -7.80 -17.08
C LYS A 56 -1.97 -6.78 -18.17
N SER A 57 -1.98 -5.49 -17.84
CA SER A 57 -2.23 -4.40 -18.79
C SER A 57 -1.08 -4.10 -19.73
N LYS A 58 0.12 -4.60 -19.42
CA LYS A 58 1.34 -4.38 -20.22
C LYS A 58 1.60 -5.54 -21.19
N ASN A 59 0.87 -6.65 -21.03
CA ASN A 59 1.01 -7.90 -21.79
C ASN A 59 -0.12 -8.13 -22.83
N THR A 60 -0.97 -7.14 -23.04
CA THR A 60 -2.02 -7.05 -24.08
C THR A 60 -1.82 -5.75 -24.83
#